data_AF-A0A653DIV2-F1
#
_entry.id   AF-A0A653DIV2-F1
#
_cell.length_a   1.000
_cell.length_b   1.000
_cell.length_c   1.000
_cell.angle_alpha   90.00
_cell.angle_beta   90.00
_cell.angle_gamma   90.00
#
_symmetry.space_group_name_H-M   'P 1'
#
loop_
_entity.id
_entity.type
_entity.pdbx_description
1 polymer ?
#
loop_
_entity_poly.entity_id
_entity_poly.type
_entity_poly.pdbx_seq_one_letter_code
_entity_poly.pdbx_strand_id
1 'polypeptide(L)'
;RDLQGNNITTIYETDFQDLAKLKILDLSHNLVSVIGRKTLKGVPSLKTLQLDNNQITCIDEGAFRHLKDLEILTLNNNNLTFLSKETFGNLFRLRTLRLNDNLFHCDCQLSWLARYLRHSPRLAQYTRCHSPTHLKGHSVVELKDTDFKCSGLVERAVTGECISESQCPHPCRCAEGIVDCRGKGLTQVPDHLPEGTTELRFEQNEITEIPPKAFSAHKRLRR
;
A
#
# COMPACT_ATOMS: atom_id res chain seq x y z
N ARG A 1 -1.26 -13.17 14.43
CA ARG A 1 0.18 -13.45 14.27
C ARG A 1 0.86 -12.14 14.60
N ASP A 2 1.78 -12.16 15.54
CA ASP A 2 2.50 -10.97 15.99
C ASP A 2 3.82 -10.90 15.22
N LEU A 3 3.99 -9.85 14.41
CA LEU A 3 5.21 -9.53 13.67
C LEU A 3 5.75 -8.17 14.09
N GLN A 4 5.32 -7.65 15.25
CA GLN A 4 5.76 -6.37 15.79
C GLN A 4 7.27 -6.37 16.06
N GLY A 5 7.92 -5.23 15.84
CA GLY A 5 9.30 -5.01 16.30
C GLY A 5 10.36 -5.78 15.52
N ASN A 6 10.12 -6.05 14.24
CA ASN A 6 11.07 -6.70 13.33
C ASN A 6 11.68 -5.67 12.36
N ASN A 7 12.55 -6.14 11.46
CA ASN A 7 13.12 -5.32 10.38
C ASN A 7 12.42 -5.58 9.04
N ILE A 8 11.10 -5.80 9.04
CA ILE A 8 10.35 -6.09 7.82
C ILE A 8 10.30 -4.81 6.98
N THR A 9 10.93 -4.82 5.81
CA THR A 9 10.91 -3.71 4.84
C THR A 9 9.85 -3.89 3.77
N THR A 10 9.55 -5.14 3.44
CA THR A 10 8.71 -5.54 2.30
C THR A 10 7.78 -6.65 2.73
N ILE A 11 6.54 -6.59 2.25
CA ILE A 11 5.55 -7.64 2.41
C ILE A 11 5.12 -8.08 1.01
N TYR A 12 5.42 -9.34 0.68
CA TYR A 12 5.05 -9.95 -0.58
C TYR A 12 3.61 -10.47 -0.54
N GLU A 13 2.98 -10.59 -1.72
CA GLU A 13 1.61 -11.11 -1.84
C GLU A 13 1.45 -12.53 -1.28
N THR A 14 2.55 -13.29 -1.28
CA THR A 14 2.61 -14.69 -0.82
C THR A 14 2.79 -14.81 0.70
N ASP A 15 3.29 -13.78 1.40
CA ASP A 15 3.63 -13.86 2.83
C ASP A 15 2.41 -14.17 3.71
N PHE A 16 1.22 -13.73 3.27
CA PHE A 16 -0.05 -13.95 3.96
C PHE A 16 -1.03 -14.80 3.16
N GLN A 17 -0.54 -15.52 2.14
CA GLN A 17 -1.37 -16.40 1.33
C GLN A 17 -2.04 -17.47 2.21
N ASP A 18 -3.33 -17.72 1.94
CA ASP A 18 -4.17 -18.72 2.60
C ASP A 18 -4.34 -18.57 4.12
N LEU A 19 -4.03 -17.40 4.69
CA LEU A 19 -4.28 -17.08 6.10
C LEU A 19 -5.74 -16.64 6.37
N ALA A 20 -6.71 -17.35 5.78
CA ALA A 20 -8.13 -16.99 5.77
C ALA A 20 -8.81 -16.94 7.16
N LYS A 21 -8.17 -17.49 8.20
CA LYS A 21 -8.65 -17.46 9.60
C LYS A 21 -7.99 -16.37 10.45
N LEU A 22 -6.96 -15.68 9.94
CA LEU A 22 -6.23 -14.68 10.70
C LEU A 22 -7.15 -13.50 11.05
N LYS A 23 -7.20 -13.15 12.34
CA LYS A 23 -8.03 -12.06 12.86
C LYS A 23 -7.23 -10.83 13.27
N ILE A 24 -5.98 -11.02 13.70
CA ILE A 24 -5.11 -9.96 14.18
C ILE A 24 -3.76 -10.10 13.48
N LEU A 25 -3.31 -9.01 12.86
CA LEU A 25 -2.00 -8.86 12.25
C LEU A 25 -1.38 -7.58 12.79
N ASP A 26 -0.36 -7.74 13.61
CA ASP A 26 0.45 -6.63 14.09
C ASP A 26 1.77 -6.61 13.32
N LEU A 27 1.99 -5.53 12.58
CA LEU A 27 3.17 -5.20 11.80
C LEU A 27 3.81 -3.90 12.30
N SER A 28 3.42 -3.41 13.47
CA SER A 28 3.94 -2.17 14.03
C SER A 28 5.44 -2.26 14.34
N HIS A 29 6.13 -1.12 14.38
CA HIS A 29 7.57 -1.05 14.64
C HIS A 29 8.39 -1.91 13.65
N ASN A 30 8.15 -1.70 12.37
CA ASN A 30 8.90 -2.29 11.27
C ASN A 30 9.40 -1.18 10.31
N LEU A 31 9.86 -1.54 9.11
CA LEU A 31 10.40 -0.62 8.11
C LEU A 31 9.57 -0.66 6.81
N VAL A 32 8.30 -1.05 6.89
CA VAL A 32 7.43 -1.23 5.73
C VAL A 32 7.17 0.12 5.08
N SER A 33 7.37 0.21 3.76
CA SER A 33 7.21 1.46 3.00
C SER A 33 5.95 1.52 2.13
N VAL A 34 5.44 0.36 1.68
CA VAL A 34 4.30 0.27 0.76
C VAL A 34 3.35 -0.85 1.17
N ILE A 35 2.05 -0.55 1.15
CA ILE A 35 1.00 -1.58 1.21
C ILE A 35 0.33 -1.65 -0.16
N GLY A 36 0.69 -2.67 -0.94
CA GLY A 36 0.19 -2.86 -2.29
C GLY A 36 -1.20 -3.49 -2.35
N ARG A 37 -1.82 -3.42 -3.54
CA ARG A 37 -3.18 -3.94 -3.81
C ARG A 37 -3.41 -5.37 -3.35
N LYS A 38 -2.40 -6.23 -3.52
CA LYS A 38 -2.48 -7.67 -3.22
C LYS A 38 -1.88 -8.07 -1.87
N THR A 39 -1.18 -7.16 -1.19
CA THR A 39 -0.41 -7.45 0.04
C THR A 39 -1.25 -8.13 1.12
N LEU A 40 -2.52 -7.76 1.26
CA LEU A 40 -3.43 -8.28 2.29
C LEU A 40 -4.56 -9.16 1.72
N LYS A 41 -4.43 -9.63 0.47
CA LYS A 41 -5.47 -10.42 -0.21
C LYS A 41 -5.74 -11.77 0.49
N GLY A 42 -4.72 -12.40 1.06
CA GLY A 42 -4.82 -13.70 1.73
C GLY A 42 -5.41 -13.69 3.15
N VAL A 43 -5.73 -12.51 3.70
CA VAL A 43 -6.26 -12.34 5.07
C VAL A 43 -7.64 -11.67 5.11
N PRO A 44 -8.66 -12.18 4.39
CA PRO A 44 -9.98 -11.54 4.28
C PRO A 44 -10.75 -11.44 5.61
N SER A 45 -10.41 -12.27 6.58
CA SER A 45 -11.04 -12.37 7.90
C SER A 45 -10.55 -11.35 8.94
N LEU A 46 -9.58 -10.50 8.56
CA LEU A 46 -8.85 -9.66 9.50
C LEU A 46 -9.77 -8.63 10.18
N LYS A 47 -9.67 -8.53 11.50
CA LYS A 47 -10.41 -7.58 12.35
C LYS A 47 -9.52 -6.46 12.88
N THR A 48 -8.24 -6.74 13.06
CA THR A 48 -7.27 -5.77 13.58
C THR A 48 -6.00 -5.81 12.74
N LEU A 49 -5.66 -4.64 12.19
CA LEU A 49 -4.42 -4.40 11.45
C LEU A 49 -3.69 -3.24 12.11
N GLN A 50 -2.49 -3.51 12.63
CA GLN A 50 -1.64 -2.51 13.24
C GLN A 50 -0.39 -2.31 12.40
N LEU A 51 -0.18 -1.07 11.95
CA LEU A 51 0.92 -0.65 11.08
C LEU A 51 1.64 0.59 11.65
N ASP A 52 1.43 0.88 12.93
CA ASP A 52 2.07 2.02 13.60
C ASP A 52 3.60 1.95 13.55
N ASN A 53 4.27 3.10 13.50
CA ASN A 53 5.74 3.18 13.52
C ASN A 53 6.40 2.36 12.39
N ASN A 54 6.01 2.66 11.15
CA ASN A 54 6.62 2.15 9.94
C ASN A 54 7.10 3.34 9.07
N GLN A 55 7.46 3.09 7.81
CA GLN A 55 7.88 4.13 6.87
C GLN A 55 6.91 4.23 5.69
N ILE A 56 5.62 3.93 5.93
CA ILE A 56 4.64 3.79 4.84
C ILE A 56 4.44 5.14 4.18
N THR A 57 4.79 5.22 2.90
CA THR A 57 4.58 6.41 2.05
C THR A 57 3.36 6.25 1.15
N CYS A 58 2.96 5.01 0.87
CA CYS A 58 1.86 4.72 -0.04
C CYS A 58 1.04 3.50 0.39
N ILE A 59 -0.30 3.63 0.32
CA ILE A 59 -1.26 2.54 0.44
C ILE A 59 -2.11 2.53 -0.82
N ASP A 60 -2.15 1.40 -1.52
CA ASP A 60 -2.88 1.28 -2.77
C ASP A 60 -4.39 1.44 -2.50
N GLU A 61 -5.11 2.10 -3.41
CA GLU A 61 -6.56 2.32 -3.34
C GLU A 61 -7.35 1.01 -3.12
N GLY A 62 -6.82 -0.11 -3.61
CA GLY A 62 -7.40 -1.45 -3.50
C GLY A 62 -6.82 -2.30 -2.38
N ALA A 63 -5.80 -1.83 -1.64
CA ALA A 63 -5.08 -2.63 -0.65
C ALA A 63 -5.99 -3.27 0.41
N PHE A 64 -7.04 -2.54 0.83
CA PHE A 64 -7.96 -2.99 1.87
C PHE A 64 -9.30 -3.52 1.34
N ARG A 65 -9.45 -3.67 0.03
CA ARG A 65 -10.73 -4.06 -0.61
C ARG A 65 -11.33 -5.36 -0.08
N HIS A 66 -10.48 -6.29 0.36
CA HIS A 66 -10.88 -7.61 0.86
C HIS A 66 -11.15 -7.63 2.38
N LEU A 67 -10.79 -6.58 3.12
CA LEU A 67 -10.84 -6.54 4.59
C LEU A 67 -12.20 -6.04 5.12
N LYS A 68 -13.28 -6.70 4.71
CA LYS A 68 -14.66 -6.26 5.02
C LYS A 68 -15.01 -6.32 6.52
N ASP A 69 -14.31 -7.18 7.25
CA ASP A 69 -14.49 -7.39 8.69
C ASP A 69 -13.55 -6.52 9.56
N LEU A 70 -12.77 -5.62 8.95
CA LEU A 70 -11.79 -4.83 9.68
C LEU A 70 -12.48 -3.85 10.63
N GLU A 71 -12.15 -3.95 11.92
CA GLU A 71 -12.72 -3.14 13.00
C GLU A 71 -11.71 -2.08 13.49
N ILE A 72 -10.42 -2.41 13.45
CA ILE A 72 -9.32 -1.57 13.95
C ILE A 72 -8.22 -1.48 12.88
N LEU A 73 -7.89 -0.25 12.49
CA LEU A 73 -6.75 0.08 11.63
C LEU A 73 -5.92 1.18 12.29
N THR A 74 -4.64 0.91 12.53
CA THR A 74 -3.72 1.91 13.08
C THR A 74 -2.52 2.11 12.15
N LEU A 75 -2.22 3.37 11.85
CA LEU A 75 -1.23 3.82 10.86
C LEU A 75 -0.44 5.02 11.39
N ASN A 76 -0.33 5.18 12.71
CA ASN A 76 0.36 6.33 13.29
C ASN A 76 1.85 6.29 13.01
N ASN A 77 2.52 7.44 13.05
CA ASN A 77 3.97 7.54 12.87
C ASN A 77 4.40 6.83 11.57
N ASN A 78 3.85 7.30 10.45
CA ASN A 78 4.20 6.86 9.10
C ASN A 78 4.44 8.10 8.22
N ASN A 79 4.74 7.88 6.94
CA ASN A 79 5.11 8.96 6.01
C ASN A 79 4.03 9.21 4.96
N LEU A 80 2.75 8.95 5.28
CA LEU A 80 1.65 9.14 4.34
C LEU A 80 1.43 10.63 4.06
N THR A 81 1.40 10.98 2.77
CA THR A 81 1.09 12.34 2.32
C THR A 81 -0.36 12.48 1.84
N PHE A 82 -0.96 11.40 1.38
CA PHE A 82 -2.36 11.34 0.97
C PHE A 82 -2.96 9.96 1.24
N LEU A 83 -4.29 9.87 1.18
CA LEU A 83 -5.03 8.61 1.11
C LEU A 83 -6.11 8.76 0.04
N SER A 84 -6.33 7.70 -0.73
CA SER A 84 -7.43 7.65 -1.69
C SER A 84 -8.75 7.36 -0.94
N LYS A 85 -9.85 7.91 -1.44
CA LYS A 85 -11.20 7.66 -0.89
C LYS A 85 -11.57 6.19 -0.96
N GLU A 86 -11.10 5.51 -2.01
CA GLU A 86 -11.35 4.10 -2.31
C GLU A 86 -10.68 3.19 -1.27
N THR A 87 -9.56 3.61 -0.67
CA THR A 87 -8.84 2.87 0.39
C THR A 87 -9.77 2.48 1.55
N PHE A 88 -10.75 3.31 1.90
CA PHE A 88 -11.71 3.05 2.99
C PHE A 88 -13.10 2.61 2.51
N GLY A 89 -13.32 2.49 1.19
CA GLY A 89 -14.65 2.28 0.60
C GLY A 89 -15.36 1.00 1.03
N ASN A 90 -14.63 -0.03 1.48
CA ASN A 90 -15.19 -1.33 1.90
C ASN A 90 -15.05 -1.62 3.40
N LEU A 91 -14.54 -0.68 4.20
CA LEU A 91 -14.28 -0.87 5.62
C LEU A 91 -15.52 -0.58 6.48
N PHE A 92 -16.63 -1.28 6.19
CA PHE A 92 -17.95 -1.01 6.79
C PHE A 92 -18.03 -1.28 8.30
N ARG A 93 -17.07 -2.04 8.86
CA ARG A 93 -17.01 -2.40 10.29
C ARG A 93 -16.01 -1.56 11.08
N LEU A 94 -15.34 -0.61 10.42
CA LEU A 94 -14.27 0.16 11.03
C LEU A 94 -14.82 1.05 12.15
N ARG A 95 -14.32 0.83 13.37
CA ARG A 95 -14.69 1.61 14.56
C ARG A 95 -13.49 2.31 15.21
N THR A 96 -12.28 1.93 14.81
CA THR A 96 -11.04 2.58 15.26
C THR A 96 -10.14 2.78 14.06
N LEU A 97 -9.82 4.05 13.82
CA LEU A 97 -8.85 4.48 12.82
C LEU A 97 -7.88 5.43 13.51
N ARG A 98 -6.59 5.21 13.37
CA ARG A 98 -5.56 6.15 13.84
C ARG A 98 -4.61 6.48 12.71
N LEU A 99 -4.41 7.78 12.48
CA LEU A 99 -3.63 8.36 11.39
C LEU A 99 -2.73 9.50 11.87
N ASN A 100 -2.53 9.67 13.18
CA ASN A 100 -1.72 10.77 13.69
C ASN A 100 -0.26 10.63 13.27
N ASP A 101 0.45 11.76 13.27
CA ASP A 101 1.88 11.80 12.98
C ASP A 101 2.23 11.19 11.61
N ASN A 102 1.46 11.61 10.60
CA ASN A 102 1.75 11.40 9.18
C ASN A 102 2.07 12.76 8.51
N LEU A 103 2.39 12.72 7.21
CA LEU A 103 2.82 13.88 6.42
C LEU A 103 1.71 14.44 5.52
N PHE A 104 0.46 14.39 5.98
CA PHE A 104 -0.70 14.73 5.14
C PHE A 104 -0.60 16.11 4.47
N HIS A 105 -0.71 16.12 3.15
CA HIS A 105 -0.84 17.30 2.31
C HIS A 105 -2.32 17.62 2.13
N CYS A 106 -2.81 18.61 2.87
CA CYS A 106 -4.21 19.02 2.91
C CYS A 106 -4.58 19.91 1.71
N ASP A 107 -4.65 19.30 0.54
CA ASP A 107 -5.17 19.93 -0.68
C ASP A 107 -6.53 19.34 -1.10
N CYS A 108 -7.00 19.69 -2.30
CA CYS A 108 -8.28 19.21 -2.81
C CYS A 108 -8.41 17.68 -2.84
N GLN A 109 -7.30 16.93 -2.97
CA GLN A 109 -7.30 15.47 -2.98
C GLN A 109 -7.55 14.88 -1.59
N LEU A 110 -7.22 15.59 -0.51
CA LEU A 110 -7.49 15.13 0.85
C LEU A 110 -8.84 15.61 1.42
N SER A 111 -9.54 16.50 0.71
CA SER A 111 -10.84 17.06 1.14
C SER A 111 -11.89 16.01 1.50
N TRP A 112 -11.87 14.85 0.84
CA TRP A 112 -12.78 13.75 1.15
C TRP A 112 -12.56 13.19 2.56
N LEU A 113 -11.31 13.16 3.04
CA LEU A 113 -10.97 12.62 4.36
C LEU A 113 -11.57 13.51 5.44
N ALA A 114 -11.47 14.83 5.29
CA ALA A 114 -12.13 15.78 6.19
C ALA A 114 -13.65 15.57 6.23
N ARG A 115 -14.30 15.39 5.08
CA ARG A 115 -15.75 15.05 5.02
C ARG A 115 -16.06 13.72 5.70
N TYR A 116 -15.24 12.70 5.47
CA TYR A 116 -15.41 11.38 6.05
C TYR A 116 -15.30 11.43 7.59
N LEU A 117 -14.27 12.09 8.12
CA LEU A 117 -14.04 12.23 9.56
C LEU A 117 -15.11 13.08 10.24
N ARG A 118 -15.68 14.09 9.57
CA ARG A 118 -16.82 14.86 10.11
C ARG A 118 -18.06 14.00 10.38
N HIS A 119 -18.31 12.99 9.54
CA HIS A 119 -19.41 12.03 9.74
C HIS A 119 -19.06 10.92 10.76
N SER A 120 -17.78 10.76 11.09
CA SER A 120 -17.28 9.73 12.01
C SER A 120 -16.24 10.30 12.98
N PRO A 121 -16.61 11.27 13.85
CA PRO A 121 -15.65 12.11 14.60
C PRO A 121 -14.82 11.35 15.64
N ARG A 122 -15.17 10.09 15.93
CA ARG A 122 -14.37 9.20 16.80
C ARG A 122 -13.21 8.53 16.05
N LEU A 123 -13.25 8.51 14.72
CA LEU A 123 -12.16 8.00 13.89
C LEU A 123 -11.10 9.09 13.72
N ALA A 124 -9.83 8.72 13.85
CA ALA A 124 -8.70 9.56 13.46
C ALA A 124 -8.70 10.98 14.07
N GLN A 125 -9.18 11.13 15.32
CA GLN A 125 -9.43 12.41 16.00
C GLN A 125 -8.22 13.38 16.03
N TYR A 126 -7.00 12.86 15.99
CA TYR A 126 -5.76 13.64 16.10
C TYR A 126 -5.03 13.82 14.77
N THR A 127 -5.70 13.57 13.65
CA THR A 127 -5.11 13.73 12.32
C THR A 127 -4.95 15.20 12.00
N ARG A 128 -3.72 15.63 11.73
CA ARG A 128 -3.36 17.02 11.44
C ARG A 128 -2.71 17.13 10.07
N CYS A 129 -2.88 18.28 9.44
CA CYS A 129 -2.17 18.61 8.21
C CYS A 129 -0.68 18.83 8.50
N HIS A 130 0.18 18.26 7.67
CA HIS A 130 1.60 18.57 7.66
C HIS A 130 1.91 19.73 6.70
N SER A 131 1.16 19.80 5.62
CA SER A 131 1.29 20.78 4.54
C SER A 131 -0.08 21.05 3.93
N PRO A 132 -0.27 22.11 3.14
CA PRO A 132 0.66 23.23 2.90
C PRO A 132 0.92 24.07 4.17
N THR A 133 1.88 24.99 4.12
CA THR A 133 2.34 25.78 5.30
C THR A 133 1.22 26.51 6.04
N HIS A 134 0.22 27.03 5.34
CA HIS A 134 -0.92 27.74 5.94
C HIS A 134 -1.92 26.82 6.65
N LEU A 135 -1.96 25.52 6.31
CA LEU A 135 -2.79 24.52 6.98
C LEU A 135 -2.00 23.66 7.96
N LYS A 136 -0.67 23.75 7.98
CA LYS A 136 0.18 22.95 8.87
C LYS A 136 -0.29 23.03 10.33
N GLY A 137 -0.41 21.89 10.97
CA GLY A 137 -0.87 21.73 12.37
C GLY A 137 -2.39 21.76 12.56
N HIS A 138 -3.17 22.22 11.57
CA HIS A 138 -4.63 22.24 11.67
C HIS A 138 -5.20 20.82 11.67
N SER A 139 -6.27 20.63 12.46
CA SER A 139 -6.99 19.37 12.52
C SER A 139 -7.76 19.12 11.23
N VAL A 140 -7.57 17.96 10.60
CA VAL A 140 -8.20 17.65 9.30
C VAL A 140 -9.73 17.67 9.39
N VAL A 141 -10.31 17.27 10.53
CA VAL A 141 -11.77 17.24 10.71
C VAL A 141 -12.39 18.63 10.90
N GLU A 142 -11.60 19.62 11.30
CA GLU A 142 -12.07 20.99 11.52
C GLU A 142 -12.08 21.84 10.24
N LEU A 143 -11.33 21.42 9.21
CA LEU A 143 -11.24 22.12 7.94
C LEU A 143 -12.50 21.93 7.07
N LYS A 144 -12.87 23.00 6.36
CA LYS A 144 -13.97 23.01 5.39
C LYS A 144 -13.45 22.71 3.99
N ASP A 145 -14.34 22.28 3.10
CA ASP A 145 -13.98 21.93 1.72
C ASP A 145 -13.33 23.11 0.96
N THR A 146 -13.66 24.36 1.33
CA THR A 146 -13.08 25.59 0.76
C THR A 146 -11.63 25.83 1.14
N ASP A 147 -11.14 25.19 2.22
CA ASP A 147 -9.77 25.34 2.70
C ASP A 147 -8.80 24.47 1.87
N PHE A 148 -9.30 23.39 1.28
CA PHE A 148 -8.55 22.45 0.47
C PHE A 148 -8.43 22.92 -0.98
N LYS A 149 -7.23 23.34 -1.41
CA LYS A 149 -6.98 23.89 -2.75
C LYS A 149 -5.84 23.19 -3.46
N CYS A 150 -6.01 22.90 -4.75
CA CYS A 150 -4.96 22.37 -5.62
C CYS A 150 -4.44 23.44 -6.58
N SER A 151 -3.15 23.44 -6.89
CA SER A 151 -2.48 24.45 -7.74
C SER A 151 -2.70 24.25 -9.25
N GLY A 152 -3.56 23.32 -9.67
CA GLY A 152 -3.88 23.07 -11.09
C GLY A 152 -2.74 22.46 -11.94
N LEU A 153 -1.52 22.40 -11.43
CA LEU A 153 -0.35 21.80 -12.11
C LEU A 153 -0.20 20.29 -11.83
N VAL A 154 -1.07 19.70 -11.00
CA VAL A 154 -1.06 18.29 -10.61
C VAL A 154 -2.23 17.55 -11.27
N GLU A 155 -2.30 17.62 -12.61
CA GLU A 155 -3.19 16.78 -13.42
C GLU A 155 -2.49 15.50 -13.91
N ARG A 156 -1.30 15.19 -13.37
CA ARG A 156 -0.52 14.02 -13.78
C ARG A 156 -0.25 13.08 -12.61
N ALA A 157 -0.87 11.91 -12.70
CA ALA A 157 -0.51 10.66 -12.05
C ALA A 157 -0.60 10.63 -10.51
N VAL A 158 -1.82 10.61 -9.98
CA VAL A 158 -2.11 9.81 -8.79
C VAL A 158 -3.20 8.83 -9.18
N THR A 159 -2.87 7.86 -10.03
CA THR A 159 -3.58 6.58 -9.91
C THR A 159 -3.34 6.15 -8.47
N GLY A 160 -4.35 5.73 -7.72
CA GLY A 160 -4.16 5.23 -6.35
C GLY A 160 -3.32 3.96 -6.29
N GLU A 161 -2.59 3.65 -7.34
CA GLU A 161 -1.65 2.55 -7.47
C GLU A 161 -0.34 2.96 -6.83
N CYS A 162 0.03 2.24 -5.78
CA CYS A 162 1.36 2.39 -5.25
C CYS A 162 2.35 1.79 -6.23
N ILE A 163 3.14 2.64 -6.86
CA ILE A 163 4.38 2.21 -7.49
C ILE A 163 5.32 1.86 -6.32
N SER A 164 5.19 0.64 -5.78
CA SER A 164 6.40 -0.02 -5.29
C SER A 164 7.35 0.04 -6.48
N GLU A 165 8.52 0.69 -6.37
CA GLU A 165 9.60 0.47 -7.33
C GLU A 165 9.56 -1.00 -7.66
N SER A 166 9.29 -1.37 -8.92
CA SER A 166 8.77 -2.69 -9.21
C SER A 166 9.84 -3.70 -8.78
N GLN A 167 9.56 -4.34 -7.64
CA GLN A 167 10.57 -4.99 -6.82
C GLN A 167 10.95 -6.30 -7.49
N CYS A 168 12.16 -6.76 -7.21
CA CYS A 168 12.59 -8.05 -7.70
C CYS A 168 11.64 -9.14 -7.18
N PRO A 169 11.06 -10.00 -8.04
CA PRO A 169 10.22 -11.09 -7.59
C PRO A 169 11.01 -12.02 -6.67
N HIS A 170 10.48 -12.37 -5.51
CA HIS A 170 11.04 -13.46 -4.70
C HIS A 170 10.70 -14.80 -5.37
N PRO A 171 11.61 -15.80 -5.43
CA PRO A 171 12.96 -15.90 -4.85
C PRO A 171 14.10 -15.48 -5.81
N CYS A 172 13.80 -14.62 -6.78
CA CYS A 172 14.75 -14.17 -7.80
C CYS A 172 15.68 -13.07 -7.28
N ARG A 173 16.76 -12.81 -8.03
CA ARG A 173 17.72 -11.74 -7.78
C ARG A 173 17.70 -10.76 -8.94
N CYS A 174 17.73 -9.46 -8.64
CA CYS A 174 17.68 -8.44 -9.69
C CYS A 174 18.87 -7.50 -9.57
N ALA A 175 19.53 -7.25 -10.68
CA ALA A 175 20.68 -6.36 -10.78
C ALA A 175 20.76 -5.79 -12.20
N GLU A 176 20.97 -4.48 -12.33
CA GLU A 176 21.24 -3.82 -13.62
C GLU A 176 20.21 -4.13 -14.73
N GLY A 177 18.93 -4.22 -14.37
CA GLY A 177 17.85 -4.55 -15.33
C GLY A 177 17.71 -6.04 -15.65
N ILE A 178 18.50 -6.92 -15.01
CA ILE A 178 18.37 -8.37 -15.14
C ILE A 178 17.54 -8.90 -13.97
N VAL A 179 16.55 -9.74 -14.25
CA VAL A 179 15.80 -10.53 -13.26
C VAL A 179 16.21 -11.99 -13.39
N ASP A 180 16.97 -12.49 -12.42
CA ASP A 180 17.53 -13.84 -12.38
C ASP A 180 16.78 -14.75 -11.42
N CYS A 181 15.98 -15.64 -12.00
CA CYS A 181 15.14 -16.63 -11.33
C CYS A 181 15.60 -18.07 -11.59
N ARG A 182 16.86 -18.30 -12.00
CA ARG A 182 17.32 -19.64 -12.38
C ARG A 182 17.33 -20.61 -11.21
N GLY A 183 16.88 -21.85 -11.46
CA GLY A 183 16.97 -22.93 -10.47
C GLY A 183 16.10 -22.70 -9.22
N LYS A 184 15.02 -21.93 -9.34
CA LYS A 184 14.18 -21.50 -8.21
C LYS A 184 12.93 -22.33 -8.00
N GLY A 185 12.72 -23.39 -8.80
CA GLY A 185 11.54 -24.24 -8.71
C GLY A 185 10.24 -23.49 -9.02
N LEU A 186 10.31 -22.46 -9.87
CA LEU A 186 9.11 -21.70 -10.27
C LEU A 186 8.20 -22.60 -11.13
N THR A 187 6.93 -22.69 -10.78
CA THR A 187 5.90 -23.40 -11.55
C THR A 187 5.13 -22.48 -12.51
N GLN A 188 5.27 -21.16 -12.33
CA GLN A 188 4.65 -20.13 -13.15
C GLN A 188 5.56 -18.89 -13.26
N VAL A 189 5.36 -18.09 -14.31
CA VAL A 189 6.05 -16.80 -14.47
C VAL A 189 5.61 -15.85 -13.34
N PRO A 190 6.53 -15.12 -12.67
CA PRO A 190 6.16 -14.15 -11.64
C PRO A 190 5.26 -13.04 -12.18
N ASP A 191 4.21 -12.71 -11.43
CA ASP A 191 3.22 -11.68 -11.79
C ASP A 191 3.80 -10.26 -11.86
N HIS A 192 4.97 -10.04 -11.24
CA HIS A 192 5.57 -8.74 -11.02
C HIS A 192 7.06 -8.76 -11.38
N LEU A 193 7.43 -7.94 -12.36
CA LEU A 193 8.81 -7.72 -12.81
C LEU A 193 9.14 -6.22 -12.77
N PRO A 194 10.36 -5.83 -12.36
CA PRO A 194 10.84 -4.45 -12.42
C PRO A 194 10.59 -3.77 -13.77
N GLU A 195 10.13 -2.51 -13.79
CA GLU A 195 9.82 -1.74 -15.01
C GLU A 195 11.10 -1.48 -15.82
N GLY A 196 12.25 -1.41 -15.13
CA GLY A 196 13.58 -1.34 -15.72
C GLY A 196 14.13 -2.67 -16.25
N THR A 197 13.36 -3.76 -16.21
CA THR A 197 13.85 -5.07 -16.65
C THR A 197 14.15 -5.07 -18.15
N THR A 198 15.39 -5.40 -18.48
CA THR A 198 15.91 -5.61 -19.83
C THR A 198 16.13 -7.08 -20.16
N GLU A 199 16.29 -7.94 -19.16
CA GLU A 199 16.59 -9.37 -19.33
C GLU A 199 15.92 -10.23 -18.24
N LEU A 200 15.37 -11.38 -18.63
CA LEU A 200 14.73 -12.36 -17.75
C LEU A 200 15.43 -13.71 -17.87
N ARG A 201 15.80 -14.31 -16.74
CA ARG A 201 16.43 -15.63 -16.68
C ARG A 201 15.56 -16.60 -15.88
N PHE A 202 14.80 -17.44 -16.58
CA PHE A 202 13.86 -18.42 -16.00
C PHE A 202 14.31 -19.88 -16.19
N GLU A 203 15.55 -20.12 -16.61
CA GLU A 203 16.07 -21.46 -16.86
C GLU A 203 16.06 -22.33 -15.60
N GLN A 204 16.01 -23.65 -15.77
CA GLN A 204 16.02 -24.62 -14.66
C GLN A 204 14.85 -24.42 -13.67
N ASN A 205 13.66 -24.13 -14.20
CA ASN A 205 12.41 -24.08 -13.44
C ASN A 205 11.39 -25.08 -14.01
N GLU A 206 10.20 -25.12 -13.43
CA GLU A 206 9.09 -26.03 -13.75
C GLU A 206 7.92 -25.29 -14.40
N ILE A 207 8.19 -24.17 -15.08
CA ILE A 207 7.18 -23.34 -15.74
C ILE A 207 6.69 -24.07 -17.00
N THR A 208 5.42 -24.46 -17.01
CA THR A 208 4.81 -25.20 -18.13
C THR A 208 4.09 -24.31 -19.13
N GLU A 209 3.70 -23.10 -18.73
CA GLU A 209 2.95 -22.16 -19.57
C GLU A 209 3.37 -20.71 -19.34
N ILE A 210 3.31 -19.91 -20.40
CA ILE A 210 3.50 -18.46 -20.35
C ILE A 210 2.16 -17.81 -20.67
N PRO A 211 1.57 -17.03 -19.75
CA PRO A 211 0.30 -16.36 -20.01
C PRO A 211 0.38 -15.44 -21.22
N PRO A 212 -0.67 -15.36 -22.06
CA PRO A 212 -0.71 -14.42 -23.15
C PRO A 212 -0.56 -12.99 -22.61
N LYS A 213 0.35 -12.22 -23.23
CA LYS A 213 0.70 -10.84 -22.83
C LYS A 213 1.42 -10.70 -21.48
N ALA A 214 1.96 -11.78 -20.89
CA ALA A 214 2.71 -11.74 -19.63
C ALA A 214 3.80 -10.65 -19.57
N PHE A 215 4.45 -10.35 -20.70
CA PHE A 215 5.55 -9.38 -20.79
C PHE A 215 5.19 -8.13 -21.60
N SER A 216 3.91 -7.92 -21.90
CA SER A 216 3.45 -6.82 -22.77
C SER A 216 3.70 -5.43 -22.18
N ALA A 217 3.78 -5.31 -20.85
CA ALA A 217 4.11 -4.08 -20.15
C ALA A 217 5.62 -3.75 -20.17
N HIS A 218 6.49 -4.74 -20.39
CA HIS A 218 7.94 -4.62 -20.24
C HIS A 218 8.62 -4.37 -21.59
N LYS A 219 8.39 -3.18 -22.13
CA LYS A 219 8.87 -2.76 -23.47
C LYS A 219 10.39 -2.76 -23.64
N ARG A 220 11.15 -2.84 -22.54
CA ARG A 220 12.62 -2.85 -22.50
C ARG A 220 13.22 -4.24 -22.56
N LEU A 221 12.41 -5.30 -22.45
CA LEU A 221 12.89 -6.67 -22.56
C LEU A 221 13.49 -6.88 -23.95
N ARG A 222 14.74 -7.32 -23.96
CA ARG A 222 15.43 -7.73 -25.18
C ARG A 222 14.82 -9.06 -25.64
N ARG A 223 14.62 -9.19 -26.96
CA ARG A 223 14.16 -10.43 -27.60
C ARG A 223 15.20 -11.53 -27.49
#